data_AF-A0A2D4L203-F1
#
_entry.id   AF-A0A2D4L203-F1
#
_cell.length_a   1.000
_cell.length_b   1.000
_cell.length_c   1.000
_cell.angle_alpha   90.00
_cell.angle_beta   90.00
_cell.angle_gamma   90.00
#
_symmetry.space_group_name_H-M   'P 1'
#
loop_
_entity.id
_entity.type
_entity.pdbx_description
1 polymer ?
#
loop_
_entity_poly.entity_id
_entity_poly.type
_entity_poly.pdbx_seq_one_letter_code
_entity_poly.pdbx_strand_id
1 'polypeptide(L)'
;MLIECIFPEVEQLQALLPEMVRFEPTWEEMDLYKDGGIAIIDQWICAHARYFIGTSVSTFSFRIHEEREILGFDPKTTYNRFCGDDEKTCEQPTHWKIEY
;
A
#
# COMPACT_ATOMS: atom_id res chain seq x y z
N MET A 1 0.98 -5.81 1.32
CA MET A 1 1.52 -4.52 1.77
C MET A 1 2.42 -4.80 2.95
N LEU A 2 3.68 -4.37 2.87
CA LEU A 2 4.81 -5.05 3.52
C LEU A 2 4.98 -4.77 5.03
N ILE A 3 4.16 -3.89 5.60
CA ILE A 3 4.26 -3.47 7.00
C ILE A 3 4.02 -4.60 7.98
N GLU A 4 3.10 -5.50 7.66
CA GLU A 4 2.77 -6.65 8.50
C GLU A 4 3.53 -7.92 8.10
N CYS A 5 4.41 -7.84 7.09
CA CYS A 5 5.11 -8.99 6.55
C CYS A 5 6.32 -9.35 7.43
N ILE A 6 6.46 -10.62 7.78
CA ILE A 6 7.56 -11.08 8.65
C ILE A 6 8.90 -11.05 7.91
N PHE A 7 10.00 -10.92 8.66
CA PHE A 7 11.34 -10.77 8.10
C PHE A 7 11.72 -11.82 7.02
N PRO A 8 11.46 -13.14 7.20
CA PRO A 8 11.80 -14.13 6.18
C PRO A 8 11.05 -13.95 4.85
N GLU A 9 9.79 -13.49 4.91
CA GLU A 9 8.98 -13.28 3.70
C GLU A 9 9.47 -12.04 2.94
N VAL A 10 9.88 -10.99 3.66
CA VAL A 10 10.48 -9.79 3.07
C VAL A 10 11.79 -10.14 2.36
N GLU A 11 12.67 -10.91 3.00
CA GLU A 11 13.95 -11.33 2.38
C GLU A 11 13.72 -12.13 1.10
N GLN A 12 12.77 -13.07 1.13
CA GLN A 12 12.40 -13.85 -0.05
C GLN A 12 11.87 -12.94 -1.17
N LEU A 13 11.02 -11.97 -0.84
CA LEU A 13 10.49 -11.02 -1.82
C LEU A 13 11.59 -10.13 -2.40
N GLN A 14 12.51 -9.65 -1.56
CA GLN A 14 13.63 -8.82 -2.00
C GLN A 14 14.61 -9.60 -2.89
N ALA A 15 14.78 -10.91 -2.66
CA ALA A 15 15.53 -11.77 -3.56
C ALA A 15 14.88 -11.90 -4.95
N LEU A 16 13.55 -11.87 -5.01
CA LEU A 16 12.79 -11.87 -6.28
C LEU A 16 12.73 -10.48 -6.93
N LEU A 17 12.73 -9.42 -6.13
CA LEU A 17 12.63 -8.01 -6.56
C LEU A 17 13.77 -7.19 -5.95
N PRO A 18 15.00 -7.29 -6.48
CA PRO A 18 16.19 -6.66 -5.88
C PRO A 18 16.17 -5.13 -5.93
N GLU A 19 15.39 -4.53 -6.83
CA GLU A 19 15.21 -3.06 -6.92
C GLU A 19 14.15 -2.52 -5.95
N MET A 20 13.51 -3.38 -5.15
CA MET A 20 12.52 -2.97 -4.16
C MET A 20 13.16 -2.09 -3.09
N VAL A 21 12.56 -0.93 -2.88
CA VAL A 21 12.89 -0.02 -1.78
C VAL A 21 11.74 -0.02 -0.76
N ARG A 22 12.10 0.08 0.53
CA ARG A 22 11.15 0.17 1.64
C ARG A 22 11.62 1.21 2.64
N PHE A 23 10.68 1.78 3.37
CA PHE A 23 11.00 2.56 4.55
C PHE A 23 11.40 1.60 5.70
N GLU A 24 12.56 1.84 6.30
CA GLU A 24 13.07 1.08 7.44
C GLU A 24 13.35 2.08 8.56
N PRO A 25 12.45 2.20 9.55
CA PRO A 25 12.63 3.17 10.62
C PRO A 25 13.80 2.77 11.52
N THR A 26 14.54 3.76 12.01
CA THR A 26 15.49 3.54 13.10
C THR A 26 14.75 3.24 14.41
N TRP A 27 15.47 2.77 15.43
CA TRP A 27 14.90 2.53 16.75
C TRP A 27 14.31 3.81 17.36
N GLU A 28 14.95 4.96 17.15
CA GLU A 28 14.48 6.26 17.60
C GLU A 28 13.20 6.68 16.86
N GLU A 29 13.13 6.45 15.56
CA GLU A 29 11.93 6.75 14.76
C GLU A 29 10.77 5.84 15.13
N MET A 30 11.04 4.57 15.41
CA MET A 30 10.01 3.63 15.87
C MET A 30 9.46 4.01 17.24
N ASP A 31 10.31 4.47 18.16
CA ASP A 31 9.85 5.00 19.45
C ASP A 31 9.12 6.34 19.32
N LEU A 32 9.54 7.21 18.39
CA LEU A 32 8.91 8.51 18.19
C LEU A 32 7.54 8.40 17.52
N TYR A 33 7.46 7.71 16.39
CA TYR A 33 6.25 7.66 15.56
C TYR A 33 5.28 6.57 15.98
N LYS A 34 5.76 5.55 16.72
CA LYS A 34 5.01 4.34 17.08
C LYS A 34 4.49 3.60 15.84
N ASP A 35 3.96 2.40 16.05
CA ASP A 35 3.51 1.54 14.95
C ASP A 35 2.51 2.23 14.00
N GLY A 36 1.57 3.01 14.57
CA GLY A 36 0.60 3.76 13.79
C GLY A 36 1.19 4.88 12.94
N GLY A 37 2.23 5.58 13.44
CA GLY A 37 2.90 6.63 12.67
C GLY A 37 3.75 6.05 11.54
N ILE A 38 4.44 4.94 11.79
CA ILE A 38 5.16 4.20 10.73
C ILE A 38 4.18 3.76 9.64
N ALA A 39 3.01 3.22 10.03
CA ALA A 39 1.96 2.86 9.10
C ALA A 39 1.45 4.03 8.25
N ILE A 40 1.31 5.23 8.82
CA ILE A 40 0.90 6.43 8.10
C ILE A 40 1.98 6.88 7.11
N ILE A 41 3.27 6.80 7.47
CA ILE A 41 4.38 7.13 6.56
C ILE A 41 4.31 6.27 5.30
N ASP A 42 4.10 4.98 5.45
CA ASP A 42 3.96 4.08 4.29
C ASP A 42 2.70 4.38 3.46
N GLN A 43 1.56 4.68 4.10
CA GLN A 43 0.35 5.12 3.37
C GLN A 43 0.64 6.36 2.54
N TRP A 44 1.34 7.33 3.11
CA TRP A 44 1.68 8.59 2.45
C TRP A 44 2.60 8.37 1.26
N ILE A 45 3.64 7.54 1.41
CA ILE A 45 4.53 7.14 0.32
C ILE A 45 3.74 6.47 -0.82
N CYS A 46 2.87 5.50 -0.48
CA CYS A 46 2.02 4.82 -1.46
C CYS A 46 1.03 5.79 -2.15
N ALA A 47 0.47 6.74 -1.42
CA ALA A 47 -0.48 7.71 -1.97
C ALA A 47 0.15 8.61 -3.04
N HIS A 48 1.46 8.88 -2.96
CA HIS A 48 2.18 9.72 -3.91
C HIS A 48 2.76 8.97 -5.12
N ALA A 49 2.61 7.64 -5.18
CA ALA A 49 3.09 6.86 -6.30
C ALA A 49 2.36 7.23 -7.61
N ARG A 50 3.03 7.10 -8.76
CA ARG A 50 2.39 7.29 -10.06
C ARG A 50 1.27 6.27 -10.30
N TYR A 51 1.45 5.06 -9.79
CA TYR A 51 0.49 3.97 -9.88
C TYR A 51 0.49 3.22 -8.56
N PHE A 52 -0.70 2.92 -8.04
CA PHE A 52 -0.87 2.17 -6.80
C PHE A 52 -1.64 0.88 -7.06
N ILE A 53 -1.21 -0.19 -6.39
CA ILE A 53 -1.88 -1.48 -6.34
C ILE A 53 -1.88 -1.99 -4.88
N GLY A 54 -3.09 -2.24 -4.37
CA GLY A 54 -3.32 -2.66 -3.00
C GLY A 54 -3.54 -4.17 -2.85
N THR A 55 -3.95 -4.55 -1.64
CA THR A 55 -4.37 -5.92 -1.31
C THR A 55 -5.89 -5.99 -1.19
N SER A 56 -6.48 -7.12 -1.60
CA SER A 56 -7.93 -7.33 -1.52
C SER A 56 -8.46 -7.13 -0.10
N VAL A 57 -9.58 -6.43 0.05
CA VAL A 57 -10.32 -6.17 1.30
C VAL A 57 -9.47 -5.61 2.48
N SER A 58 -8.31 -5.02 2.21
CA SER A 58 -7.45 -4.40 3.22
C SER A 58 -7.91 -2.98 3.56
N THR A 59 -8.27 -2.75 4.83
CA THR A 59 -8.63 -1.40 5.32
C THR A 59 -7.49 -0.39 5.17
N PHE A 60 -6.24 -0.84 5.25
CA PHE A 60 -5.08 0.00 4.98
C PHE A 60 -5.03 0.42 3.49
N SER A 61 -5.33 -0.49 2.56
CA SER A 61 -5.40 -0.13 1.12
C SER A 61 -6.55 0.84 0.85
N PHE A 62 -7.67 0.71 1.56
CA PHE A 62 -8.80 1.64 1.44
C PHE A 62 -8.41 3.08 1.83
N ARG A 63 -7.62 3.26 2.89
CA ARG A 63 -7.11 4.59 3.28
C ARG A 63 -6.22 5.20 2.20
N ILE A 64 -5.39 4.40 1.53
CA ILE A 64 -4.59 4.90 0.40
C ILE A 64 -5.47 5.28 -0.78
N HIS A 65 -6.52 4.50 -1.10
CA HIS A 65 -7.45 4.84 -2.18
C HIS A 65 -8.14 6.19 -1.91
N GLU A 66 -8.63 6.40 -0.70
CA GLU A 66 -9.26 7.65 -0.27
C GLU A 66 -8.27 8.82 -0.35
N GLU A 67 -7.04 8.66 0.16
CA GLU A 67 -6.02 9.70 0.12
C GLU A 67 -5.66 10.10 -1.32
N ARG A 68 -5.54 9.12 -2.22
CA ARG A 68 -5.28 9.37 -3.65
C ARG A 68 -6.43 10.09 -4.35
N GLU A 69 -7.66 9.79 -3.97
CA GLU A 69 -8.86 10.48 -4.47
C GLU A 69 -8.88 11.94 -4.00
N ILE A 70 -8.51 12.21 -2.74
CA ILE A 70 -8.35 13.57 -2.21
C ILE A 70 -7.25 14.33 -2.97
N LEU A 71 -6.13 13.67 -3.27
CA LEU A 71 -5.03 14.24 -4.05
C LEU A 71 -5.35 14.39 -5.55
N GLY A 72 -6.48 13.86 -6.03
CA GLY A 72 -6.95 14.00 -7.41
C GLY A 72 -6.23 13.09 -8.43
N PHE A 73 -5.69 11.95 -8.00
CA PHE A 73 -5.11 10.98 -8.93
C PHE A 73 -6.20 10.29 -9.78
N ASP A 74 -5.84 9.88 -11.01
CA ASP A 74 -6.77 9.16 -11.90
C ASP A 74 -7.21 7.82 -11.24
N PRO A 75 -8.52 7.53 -11.15
CA PRO A 75 -9.05 6.29 -10.57
C PRO A 75 -8.42 5.01 -11.13
N LYS A 76 -8.02 4.99 -12.41
CA LYS A 76 -7.35 3.85 -13.05
C LYS A 76 -5.98 3.55 -12.44
N THR A 77 -5.34 4.54 -11.83
CA THR A 77 -4.05 4.41 -11.15
C THR A 77 -4.20 4.20 -9.64
N THR A 78 -5.44 4.19 -9.13
CA THR A 78 -5.75 4.19 -7.70
C THR A 78 -6.43 2.90 -7.27
N TYR A 79 -7.53 2.52 -7.93
CA TYR A 79 -8.36 1.38 -7.52
C TYR A 79 -7.89 0.07 -8.19
N ASN A 80 -6.73 -0.44 -7.76
CA ASN A 80 -6.15 -1.68 -8.27
C ASN A 80 -5.84 -2.63 -7.12
N ARG A 81 -6.01 -3.94 -7.32
CA ARG A 81 -5.55 -4.96 -6.36
C ARG A 81 -4.78 -6.10 -7.01
N PHE A 82 -3.89 -6.71 -6.23
CA PHE A 82 -3.37 -8.03 -6.57
C PHE A 82 -4.51 -9.08 -6.54
N CYS A 83 -4.47 -9.98 -7.51
CA CYS A 83 -5.37 -11.12 -7.62
C CYS A 83 -4.70 -12.35 -7.04
N GLY A 84 -5.46 -13.30 -6.52
CA GLY A 84 -4.90 -14.57 -6.09
C GLY A 84 -4.34 -15.35 -7.28
N ASP A 85 -3.31 -16.17 -7.06
CA ASP A 85 -2.62 -16.92 -8.13
C ASP A 85 -3.58 -17.78 -8.97
N ASP A 86 -4.59 -18.38 -8.33
CA ASP A 86 -5.62 -19.20 -8.98
C ASP A 86 -6.92 -18.43 -9.33
N GLU A 87 -6.99 -17.13 -9.03
CA GLU A 87 -8.17 -16.29 -9.23
C GLU A 87 -8.25 -15.79 -10.68
N LYS A 88 -8.87 -16.59 -11.56
CA LYS A 88 -8.96 -16.28 -13.00
C LYS A 88 -9.67 -14.97 -13.34
N THR A 89 -10.64 -14.56 -12.53
CA THR A 89 -11.39 -13.30 -12.67
C THR A 89 -11.53 -12.66 -11.32
N CYS A 90 -10.74 -11.60 -11.09
CA CYS A 90 -10.73 -10.86 -9.84
C CYS A 90 -11.49 -9.55 -9.97
N GLU A 91 -12.52 -9.37 -9.14
CA GLU A 91 -13.25 -8.11 -9.04
C GLU A 91 -12.32 -7.01 -8.49
N GLN A 92 -12.23 -5.86 -9.16
CA GLN A 92 -11.42 -4.73 -8.73
C GLN A 92 -12.15 -3.89 -7.67
N PRO A 93 -11.43 -3.13 -6.82
CA PRO A 93 -12.04 -2.28 -5.80
C PRO A 93 -13.02 -1.28 -6.41
N THR A 94 -14.15 -1.05 -5.73
CA THR A 94 -15.13 -0.05 -6.14
C THR A 94 -14.52 1.36 -6.09
N HIS A 95 -14.76 2.13 -7.14
CA HIS A 95 -14.41 3.54 -7.20
C HIS A 95 -15.45 4.37 -6.44
N TRP A 96 -15.04 4.97 -5.31
CA TRP A 96 -15.86 5.86 -4.50
C TRP A 96 -15.40 7.29 -4.70
N LYS A 97 -16.18 8.06 -5.46
CA LYS A 97 -15.88 9.47 -5.75
C LYS A 97 -16.10 10.34 -4.52
N ILE A 98 -15.23 11.32 -4.34
CA ILE A 98 -15.44 12.39 -3.36
C ILE A 98 -16.44 13.39 -3.93
N GLU A 99 -17.45 13.74 -3.13
CA GLU A 99 -18.36 14.86 -3.36
C GLU A 99 -17.91 16.01 -2.45
N TYR A 100 -17.71 17.21 -3.01
CA TYR A 100 -17.15 18.39 -2.33
C TYR A 100 -18.24 19.41 -1.95
#